data_AF-A0A496ZVF2-F1
#
_entry.id   AF-A0A496ZVF2-F1
#
_cell.length_a   1.000
_cell.length_b   1.000
_cell.length_c   1.000
_cell.angle_alpha   90.00
_cell.angle_beta   90.00
_cell.angle_gamma   90.00
#
_symmetry.space_group_name_H-M   'P 1'
#
loop_
_entity.id
_entity.type
_entity.pdbx_description
1 polymer ?
#
loop_
_entity_poly.entity_id
_entity_poly.type
_entity_poly.pdbx_seq_one_letter_code
_entity_poly.pdbx_strand_id
1 'polypeptide(L)'
;SKELRLLGKNGLLVNLSRGAVINESDLYKSLKNKFITRAAIDVWYNYQPEPDEQGRKFPASYPFYELENVVLSPHRAASPFNDLNRWDEVIENISRLARKKSDFLNVVELQREY
;
A
#
# COMPACT_ATOMS: atom_id res chain seq x y z
N SER A 1 -12.05 14.44 2.52
CA SER A 1 -10.79 15.01 1.97
C SER A 1 -11.07 16.02 0.87
N LYS A 2 -10.39 17.17 0.91
CA LYS A 2 -10.42 18.22 -0.11
C LYS A 2 -9.75 17.74 -1.39
N GLU A 3 -8.64 17.02 -1.24
CA GLU A 3 -7.79 16.45 -2.28
C GLU A 3 -8.56 15.45 -3.14
N LEU A 4 -9.29 14.51 -2.52
CA LEU A 4 -10.12 13.54 -3.25
C LEU A 4 -11.23 14.21 -4.07
N ARG A 5 -11.77 15.35 -3.60
CA ARG A 5 -12.79 16.10 -4.36
C ARG A 5 -12.23 16.77 -5.60
N LEU A 6 -10.94 17.13 -5.61
CA LEU A 6 -10.29 17.75 -6.78
C LEU A 6 -10.17 16.78 -7.97
N LEU A 7 -10.21 15.46 -7.72
CA LEU A 7 -10.25 14.46 -8.79
C LEU A 7 -11.56 14.52 -9.61
N GLY A 8 -12.64 15.05 -9.02
CA GLY A 8 -13.95 15.20 -9.65
C GLY A 8 -14.66 13.88 -9.94
N LYS A 9 -15.87 13.99 -10.51
CA LYS A 9 -16.80 12.88 -10.74
C LYS A 9 -16.33 11.80 -11.72
N ASN A 10 -15.29 12.09 -12.50
CA ASN A 10 -14.65 11.19 -13.47
C ASN A 10 -13.28 10.68 -12.96
N GLY A 11 -12.90 11.05 -11.73
CA GLY A 11 -11.61 10.74 -11.15
C GLY A 11 -11.43 9.24 -10.91
N LEU A 12 -10.26 8.74 -11.32
CA LEU A 12 -9.76 7.42 -10.99
C LEU A 12 -8.56 7.58 -10.04
N LEU A 13 -8.63 6.94 -8.88
CA LEU A 13 -7.51 6.87 -7.94
C LEU A 13 -6.81 5.51 -8.07
N VAL A 14 -5.49 5.50 -8.20
CA VAL A 14 -4.69 4.27 -8.13
C VAL A 14 -3.67 4.41 -7.00
N ASN A 15 -3.72 3.54 -6.00
CA ASN A 15 -2.77 3.55 -4.88
C ASN A 15 -1.95 2.24 -4.83
N LEU A 16 -0.67 2.36 -5.20
CA LEU A 16 0.35 1.32 -5.12
C LEU A 16 1.45 1.65 -4.09
N SER A 17 1.25 2.71 -3.29
CA SER A 17 2.28 3.29 -2.42
C SER A 17 2.20 2.72 -0.99
N ARG A 18 1.44 3.35 -0.10
CA ARG A 18 1.07 2.90 1.25
C ARG A 18 -0.39 3.28 1.52
N GLY A 19 -1.11 2.47 2.29
CA GLY A 19 -2.50 2.78 2.67
C GLY A 19 -2.61 4.13 3.39
N ALA A 20 -1.72 4.35 4.36
CA ALA A 20 -1.69 5.55 5.21
C ALA A 20 -1.48 6.90 4.48
N VAL A 21 -1.11 6.91 3.19
CA VAL A 21 -0.99 8.14 2.39
C VAL A 21 -2.36 8.82 2.19
N ILE A 22 -3.44 8.06 2.27
CA ILE A 22 -4.81 8.57 2.10
C ILE A 22 -5.58 8.29 3.39
N ASN A 23 -6.44 9.21 3.83
CA ASN A 23 -7.30 8.91 4.97
C ASN A 23 -8.33 7.83 4.58
N GLU A 24 -8.34 6.72 5.33
CA GLU A 24 -9.16 5.54 5.02
C GLU A 24 -10.65 5.87 4.91
N SER A 25 -11.18 6.57 5.92
CA SER A 25 -12.60 6.89 6.00
C SER A 25 -13.03 7.82 4.87
N ASP A 26 -12.18 8.77 4.50
CA ASP A 26 -12.42 9.71 3.41
C ASP A 26 -12.44 9.01 2.06
N LEU A 27 -11.51 8.07 1.84
CA LEU A 27 -11.47 7.28 0.62
C LEU A 27 -12.74 6.45 0.47
N TYR A 28 -13.11 5.70 1.50
CA TYR A 28 -14.33 4.88 1.50
C TYR A 28 -15.58 5.72 1.25
N LYS A 29 -15.75 6.82 1.97
CA LYS A 29 -16.90 7.74 1.78
C LYS A 29 -16.91 8.35 0.39
N SER A 30 -15.76 8.69 -0.18
CA SER A 30 -15.68 9.26 -1.52
C SER A 30 -16.09 8.27 -2.61
N LEU A 31 -15.74 6.99 -2.43
CA LEU A 31 -16.12 5.91 -3.35
C LEU A 31 -17.59 5.53 -3.18
N LYS A 32 -18.05 5.34 -1.94
CA LYS A 32 -19.44 5.00 -1.60
C LYS A 32 -20.43 6.07 -2.10
N ASN A 33 -20.10 7.34 -1.91
CA ASN A 33 -20.93 8.47 -2.35
C ASN A 33 -20.65 8.89 -3.80
N LYS A 34 -19.79 8.15 -4.52
CA LYS A 34 -19.42 8.42 -5.93
C LYS A 34 -18.90 9.85 -6.17
N PHE A 35 -18.20 10.44 -5.20
CA PHE A 35 -17.46 11.70 -5.41
C PHE A 35 -16.27 11.50 -6.36
N ILE A 36 -15.67 10.32 -6.31
CA ILE A 36 -14.74 9.81 -7.33
C ILE A 36 -15.36 8.57 -7.98
N THR A 37 -15.08 8.34 -9.25
CA THR A 37 -15.76 7.27 -10.00
C THR A 37 -15.30 5.91 -9.54
N ARG A 38 -13.99 5.71 -9.43
CA ARG A 38 -13.37 4.39 -9.24
C ARG A 38 -12.06 4.50 -8.47
N ALA A 39 -11.64 3.39 -7.85
CA ALA A 39 -10.30 3.24 -7.33
C ALA A 39 -9.71 1.85 -7.64
N ALA A 40 -8.38 1.79 -7.75
CA ALA A 40 -7.60 0.55 -7.71
C ALA A 40 -6.62 0.63 -6.55
N ILE A 41 -6.66 -0.34 -5.63
CA ILE A 41 -5.93 -0.31 -4.37
C ILE A 41 -5.17 -1.62 -4.21
N ASP A 42 -3.84 -1.54 -4.09
CA ASP A 42 -2.98 -2.68 -3.75
C ASP A 42 -2.48 -2.62 -2.30
N VAL A 43 -2.55 -1.46 -1.66
CA VAL A 43 -1.93 -1.22 -0.34
C VAL A 43 -2.98 -0.97 0.72
N TRP A 44 -2.66 -1.36 1.96
CA TRP A 44 -3.65 -1.46 3.04
C TRP A 44 -3.27 -0.68 4.29
N TYR A 45 -4.24 -0.53 5.18
CA TYR A 45 -4.16 0.28 6.40
C TYR A 45 -3.69 -0.53 7.60
N ASN A 46 -4.04 -1.82 7.66
CA ASN A 46 -3.62 -2.73 8.71
C ASN A 46 -2.95 -3.97 8.12
N TYR A 47 -1.68 -4.19 8.46
CA TYR A 47 -0.90 -5.38 8.04
C TYR A 47 -0.87 -6.50 9.08
N GLN A 48 -1.42 -6.24 10.27
CA GLN A 48 -1.57 -7.21 11.35
C GLN A 48 -2.99 -7.13 11.93
N PRO A 49 -4.03 -7.41 11.11
CA PRO A 49 -5.40 -7.34 11.60
C PRO A 49 -5.73 -8.47 12.56
N GLU A 50 -6.45 -8.08 13.62
CA GLU A 50 -7.13 -9.01 14.51
C GLU A 50 -8.27 -9.71 13.76
N PRO A 51 -8.55 -10.98 14.08
CA PRO A 51 -9.68 -11.69 13.49
C PRO A 51 -11.02 -11.14 14.00
N ASP A 52 -12.03 -11.15 13.14
CA ASP A 52 -13.43 -10.96 13.56
C ASP A 52 -13.98 -12.22 14.25
N GLU A 53 -15.25 -12.18 14.65
CA GLU A 53 -15.94 -13.30 15.31
C GLU A 53 -15.95 -14.59 14.46
N GLN A 54 -15.80 -14.47 13.13
CA GLN A 54 -15.74 -15.58 12.19
C GLN A 54 -14.29 -15.98 11.84
N GLY A 55 -13.28 -15.41 12.52
CA GLY A 55 -11.87 -15.68 12.26
C GLY A 55 -11.28 -14.96 11.04
N ARG A 56 -12.03 -14.08 10.39
CA ARG A 56 -11.61 -13.37 9.17
C ARG A 56 -10.76 -12.16 9.55
N LYS A 57 -9.73 -11.91 8.75
CA LYS A 57 -8.77 -10.83 8.97
C LYS A 57 -8.87 -9.81 7.85
N PHE A 58 -9.29 -8.60 8.19
CA PHE A 58 -9.47 -7.53 7.20
C PHE A 58 -8.33 -6.52 7.27
N PRO A 59 -7.67 -6.22 6.16
CA PRO A 59 -6.54 -5.28 6.15
C PRO A 59 -6.99 -3.80 6.15
N ALA A 60 -8.28 -3.56 6.35
CA ALA A 60 -8.96 -2.27 6.35
C ALA A 60 -10.14 -2.29 7.34
N SER A 61 -10.46 -1.13 7.90
CA SER A 61 -11.57 -0.91 8.85
C SER A 61 -12.91 -0.75 8.13
N TYR A 62 -12.90 -0.39 6.85
CA TYR A 62 -14.11 -0.19 6.05
C TYR A 62 -14.26 -1.30 4.99
N PRO A 63 -15.50 -1.70 4.65
CA PRO A 63 -15.75 -2.82 3.75
C PRO A 63 -15.60 -2.40 2.28
N PHE A 64 -14.38 -2.09 1.84
CA PHE A 64 -14.09 -1.75 0.45
C PHE A 64 -14.51 -2.86 -0.53
N TYR A 65 -14.52 -4.12 -0.07
CA TYR A 65 -14.92 -5.28 -0.88
C TYR A 65 -16.41 -5.29 -1.25
N GLU A 66 -17.25 -4.46 -0.60
CA GLU A 66 -18.67 -4.31 -0.94
C GLU A 66 -18.90 -3.27 -2.05
N LEU A 67 -17.87 -2.50 -2.41
CA LEU A 67 -17.99 -1.42 -3.39
C LEU A 67 -17.68 -1.93 -4.81
N GLU A 68 -18.69 -1.91 -5.69
CA GLU A 68 -18.55 -2.32 -7.10
C GLU A 68 -17.59 -1.44 -7.93
N ASN A 69 -17.29 -0.24 -7.44
CA ASN A 69 -16.41 0.72 -8.10
C ASN A 69 -14.96 0.68 -7.59
N VAL A 70 -14.55 -0.41 -6.96
CA VAL A 70 -13.18 -0.57 -6.45
C VAL A 70 -12.58 -1.90 -6.91
N VAL A 71 -11.34 -1.86 -7.40
CA VAL A 71 -10.53 -3.05 -7.64
C VAL A 71 -9.52 -3.18 -6.52
N LEU A 72 -9.47 -4.35 -5.90
CA LEU A 72 -8.64 -4.64 -4.73
C LEU A 72 -7.58 -5.68 -5.07
N SER A 73 -6.36 -5.48 -4.58
CA SER A 73 -5.24 -6.41 -4.72
C SER A 73 -4.51 -6.59 -3.38
N PRO A 74 -4.02 -7.81 -3.04
CA PRO A 74 -3.50 -8.12 -1.70
C PRO A 74 -2.02 -7.72 -1.49
N HIS A 75 -1.63 -6.49 -1.84
CA HIS A 75 -0.25 -5.96 -1.72
C HIS A 75 0.77 -6.80 -2.50
N ARG A 76 0.53 -6.94 -3.80
CA ARG A 76 1.30 -7.81 -4.71
C ARG A 76 1.80 -7.10 -5.96
N ALA A 77 1.57 -5.81 -6.13
CA ALA A 77 1.97 -5.09 -7.35
C ALA A 77 3.49 -5.12 -7.61
N ALA A 78 4.30 -5.22 -6.56
CA ALA A 78 5.76 -5.26 -6.65
C ALA A 78 6.36 -6.69 -6.57
N SER A 79 5.60 -7.74 -6.90
CA SER A 79 6.07 -9.12 -6.76
C SER A 79 7.33 -9.39 -7.62
N PRO A 80 8.44 -9.86 -7.03
CA PRO A 80 9.73 -9.94 -7.71
C PRO A 80 9.90 -11.21 -8.57
N PHE A 81 8.88 -12.06 -8.70
CA PHE A 81 9.03 -13.34 -9.42
C PHE A 81 9.35 -13.18 -10.91
N ASN A 82 9.13 -11.99 -11.47
CA ASN A 82 9.46 -11.68 -12.85
C ASN A 82 10.81 -10.95 -13.02
N ASP A 83 11.49 -10.63 -11.92
CA ASP A 83 12.79 -9.94 -11.92
C ASP A 83 13.62 -10.38 -10.70
N LEU A 84 14.38 -11.46 -10.89
CA LEU A 84 15.20 -12.04 -9.83
C LEU A 84 16.40 -11.17 -9.45
N ASN A 85 16.90 -10.33 -10.37
CA ASN A 85 18.04 -9.44 -10.10
C ASN A 85 17.73 -8.41 -9.01
N ARG A 86 16.44 -8.14 -8.77
CA ARG A 86 15.96 -7.30 -7.67
C ARG A 86 16.36 -7.83 -6.28
N TRP A 87 16.78 -9.08 -6.16
CA TRP A 87 17.31 -9.65 -4.91
C TRP A 87 18.81 -9.42 -4.71
N ASP A 88 19.56 -9.02 -5.73
CA ASP A 88 21.03 -8.92 -5.67
C ASP A 88 21.49 -7.98 -4.56
N GLU A 89 20.87 -6.81 -4.43
CA GLU A 89 21.19 -5.84 -3.38
C GLU A 89 20.86 -6.36 -1.97
N VAL A 90 19.78 -7.14 -1.82
CA VAL A 90 19.41 -7.78 -0.56
C VAL A 90 20.44 -8.83 -0.18
N ILE A 91 20.83 -9.68 -1.14
CA ILE A 91 21.86 -10.72 -0.97
C ILE A 91 23.19 -10.07 -0.61
N GLU A 92 23.56 -8.98 -1.27
CA GLU A 92 24.79 -8.26 -0.99
C GLU A 92 24.78 -7.65 0.41
N ASN A 93 23.68 -7.01 0.83
CA ASN A 93 23.56 -6.46 2.18
C ASN A 93 23.65 -7.56 3.27
N ILE A 94 23.01 -8.72 3.07
CA ILE A 94 23.16 -9.88 3.97
C ILE A 94 24.62 -10.38 3.98
N SER A 95 25.26 -10.42 2.82
CA SER A 95 26.64 -10.85 2.67
C SER A 95 27.65 -9.89 3.33
N ARG A 96 27.37 -8.57 3.34
CA ARG A 96 28.13 -7.58 4.11
C ARG A 96 27.95 -7.78 5.61
N LEU A 97 26.71 -7.97 6.06
CA LEU A 97 26.39 -8.23 7.47
C LEU A 97 27.13 -9.46 8.00
N ALA A 98 27.10 -10.57 7.25
CA ALA A 98 27.79 -11.82 7.63
C ALA A 98 29.32 -11.63 7.79
N ARG A 99 29.92 -10.68 7.07
CA ARG A 99 31.34 -10.31 7.17
C ARG A 99 31.60 -9.20 8.20
N LYS A 100 30.61 -8.86 9.03
CA LYS A 100 30.66 -7.77 10.03
C LYS A 100 30.97 -6.39 9.42
N LYS A 101 30.59 -6.19 8.16
CA LYS A 101 30.65 -4.89 7.50
C LYS A 101 29.37 -4.09 7.75
N SER A 102 29.47 -2.76 7.74
CA SER A 102 28.37 -1.82 7.99
C SER A 102 28.14 -0.84 6.84
N ASP A 103 28.92 -0.93 5.76
CA ASP A 103 28.78 -0.15 4.54
C ASP A 103 27.66 -0.73 3.68
N PHE A 104 26.39 -0.67 4.10
CA PHE A 104 25.28 -1.24 3.33
C PHE A 104 24.95 -0.43 2.06
N LEU A 105 24.35 -1.10 1.07
CA LEU A 105 23.73 -0.45 -0.09
C LEU A 105 22.36 0.13 0.30
N ASN A 106 21.96 1.22 -0.37
CA ASN A 106 20.63 1.83 -0.25
C ASN A 106 20.21 2.17 1.20
N VAL A 107 21.17 2.64 2.00
CA VAL A 107 20.91 3.08 3.38
C VAL A 107 19.99 4.30 3.38
N VAL A 108 18.87 4.19 4.07
CA VAL A 108 17.92 5.30 4.25
C VAL A 108 18.26 6.03 5.56
N GLU A 109 18.76 7.26 5.45
CA GLU A 109 19.06 8.12 6.60
C GLU A 109 17.83 8.95 6.99
N LEU A 110 17.05 8.48 7.98
CA LEU A 110 15.78 9.13 8.37
C LEU A 110 15.92 10.58 8.89
N GLN A 111 17.11 10.98 9.34
CA GLN A 111 17.38 12.33 9.85
C GLN A 111 17.87 13.30 8.77
N ARG A 112 18.27 12.78 7.61
CA ARG A 112 18.61 13.58 6.43
C ARG A 112 17.39 13.56 5.53
N GLU A 113 16.53 14.56 5.71
CA GLU A 113 15.53 14.87 4.69
C GLU A 113 16.29 15.36 3.44
N TYR A 114 16.34 14.53 2.39
CA TYR A 114 16.94 14.76 1.06
C TYR A 114 18.40 15.22 1.00
#